data_AF-A0A2H5YZA4-F1
#
_entry.id   AF-A0A2H5YZA4-F1
#
_cell.length_a   1.000
_cell.length_b   1.000
_cell.length_c   1.000
_cell.angle_alpha   90.00
_cell.angle_beta   90.00
_cell.angle_gamma   90.00
#
_symmetry.space_group_name_H-M   'P 1'
#
loop_
_entity.id
_entity.type
_entity.pdbx_description
1 polymer ?
#
loop_
_entity_poly.entity_id
_entity_poly.type
_entity_poly.pdbx_seq_one_letter_code
_entity_poly.pdbx_strand_id
1 'polypeptide(L)'
;MPSDAGIDLLELKLVLESGGLTLDDIQLQLIRLPDMPAALQNGAVDAAELVEPYATIATKQLAAGVPIVGGDALIDIIGDNFPISVIVAGPPMVQDRPLLEAFLVGYLKGARYYLQALQNPDIRAEVVEILKNRTPLKDNALYEQMTWPGVSEDGTFDVTKLTEVQELWQQRGKIQQAVPVEQLVDFSFVENAAKQL
;
A
#
# COMPACT_ATOMS: atom_id res chain seq x y z
N MET A 1 10.20 -4.78 -8.15
CA MET A 1 9.97 -5.56 -9.39
C MET A 1 8.48 -5.82 -9.44
N PRO A 2 7.79 -5.63 -10.57
CA PRO A 2 6.40 -6.04 -10.65
C PRO A 2 6.33 -7.58 -10.51
N SER A 3 5.35 -8.06 -9.76
CA SER A 3 5.18 -9.46 -9.37
C SER A 3 3.71 -9.82 -9.50
N ASP A 4 3.39 -11.03 -9.95
CA ASP A 4 2.03 -11.58 -9.94
C ASP A 4 1.77 -12.43 -8.69
N ALA A 5 2.46 -12.10 -7.60
CA ALA A 5 2.38 -12.77 -6.30
C ALA A 5 2.54 -11.76 -5.15
N GLY A 6 2.25 -10.47 -5.37
CA GLY A 6 2.06 -9.52 -4.28
C GLY A 6 0.62 -9.57 -3.76
N ILE A 7 0.37 -8.80 -2.70
CA ILE A 7 -0.97 -8.64 -2.12
C ILE A 7 -1.86 -7.69 -2.93
N ASP A 8 -1.25 -6.85 -3.76
CA ASP A 8 -1.89 -6.07 -4.83
C ASP A 8 -2.70 -6.96 -5.79
N LEU A 9 -2.27 -8.20 -6.04
CA LEU A 9 -3.08 -9.14 -6.84
C LEU A 9 -4.42 -9.50 -6.17
N LEU A 10 -4.47 -9.56 -4.83
CA LEU A 10 -5.71 -9.78 -4.10
C LEU A 10 -6.61 -8.54 -4.21
N GLU A 11 -6.05 -7.33 -4.05
CA GLU A 11 -6.79 -6.08 -4.28
C GLU A 11 -7.39 -6.04 -5.68
N LEU A 12 -6.60 -6.28 -6.73
CA LEU A 12 -7.07 -6.32 -8.11
C LEU A 12 -8.18 -7.36 -8.31
N LYS A 13 -8.03 -8.56 -7.73
CA LYS A 13 -9.05 -9.61 -7.80
C LYS A 13 -10.38 -9.11 -7.21
N LEU A 14 -10.36 -8.52 -6.01
CA LEU A 14 -11.57 -8.04 -5.34
C LEU A 14 -12.23 -6.90 -6.11
N VAL A 15 -11.43 -6.01 -6.70
CA VAL A 15 -11.93 -4.94 -7.58
C VAL A 15 -12.62 -5.51 -8.81
N LEU A 16 -12.03 -6.49 -9.50
CA LEU A 16 -12.66 -7.16 -10.64
C LEU A 16 -13.98 -7.84 -10.24
N GLU A 17 -14.00 -8.55 -9.11
CA GLU A 17 -15.18 -9.26 -8.62
C GLU A 17 -16.33 -8.32 -8.28
N SER A 18 -16.04 -7.10 -7.77
CA SER A 18 -17.06 -6.07 -7.54
C SER A 18 -17.77 -5.62 -8.84
N GLY A 19 -17.10 -5.78 -9.98
CA GLY A 19 -17.62 -5.53 -11.32
C GLY A 19 -18.17 -6.78 -12.02
N GLY A 20 -18.18 -7.94 -11.36
CA GLY A 20 -18.60 -9.22 -11.94
C GLY A 20 -17.57 -9.85 -12.89
N LEU A 21 -16.30 -9.47 -12.79
CA LEU A 21 -15.18 -10.00 -13.56
C LEU A 21 -14.26 -10.86 -12.68
N THR A 22 -13.36 -11.59 -13.32
CA THR A 22 -12.33 -12.40 -12.70
C THR A 22 -10.94 -12.07 -13.29
N LEU A 23 -9.87 -12.57 -12.65
CA LEU A 23 -8.51 -12.43 -13.18
C LEU A 23 -8.32 -13.12 -14.55
N ASP A 24 -9.19 -14.07 -14.92
CA ASP A 24 -9.12 -14.76 -16.21
C ASP A 24 -9.79 -13.96 -17.34
N ASP A 25 -10.58 -12.94 -16.99
CA ASP A 25 -11.22 -12.02 -17.95
C ASP A 25 -10.27 -10.89 -18.42
N ILE A 26 -9.06 -10.82 -17.86
CA ILE A 26 -8.08 -9.78 -18.16
C ILE A 26 -6.74 -10.35 -18.63
N GLN A 27 -6.00 -9.55 -19.40
CA GLN A 27 -4.60 -9.82 -19.70
C GLN A 27 -3.70 -8.98 -18.79
N LEU A 28 -3.26 -9.56 -17.69
CA LEU A 28 -2.39 -8.87 -16.72
C LEU A 28 -1.02 -8.56 -17.32
N GLN A 29 -0.61 -7.29 -17.29
CA GLN A 29 0.70 -6.82 -17.70
C GLN A 29 1.49 -6.28 -16.51
N LEU A 30 2.69 -6.84 -16.30
CA LEU A 30 3.59 -6.46 -15.22
C LEU A 30 4.43 -5.25 -15.62
N ILE A 31 3.94 -4.05 -15.31
CA ILE A 31 4.58 -2.77 -15.63
C ILE A 31 5.11 -2.13 -14.35
N ARG A 32 6.24 -1.40 -14.41
CA ARG A 32 6.73 -0.65 -13.25
C ARG A 32 5.84 0.58 -13.06
N LEU A 33 5.49 0.91 -11.81
CA LEU A 33 4.65 2.07 -11.47
C LEU A 33 5.01 3.38 -12.21
N PRO A 34 6.30 3.79 -12.36
CA PRO A 34 6.65 5.01 -13.09
C PRO A 34 6.31 4.99 -14.58
N ASP A 35 6.21 3.81 -15.19
CA ASP A 35 5.98 3.65 -16.62
C ASP A 35 4.47 3.52 -16.94
N MET A 36 3.64 3.20 -15.95
CA MET A 36 2.20 2.96 -16.13
C MET A 36 1.43 4.19 -16.67
N PRO A 37 1.67 5.44 -16.21
CA PRO A 37 0.98 6.60 -16.78
C PRO A 37 1.22 6.78 -18.29
N ALA A 38 2.43 6.50 -18.76
CA ALA A 38 2.76 6.56 -20.18
C ALA A 38 2.13 5.40 -20.96
N ALA A 39 2.08 4.19 -20.36
CA ALA A 39 1.42 3.02 -20.94
C ALA A 39 -0.09 3.23 -21.12
N LEU A 40 -0.75 3.91 -20.18
CA LEU A 40 -2.13 4.36 -20.35
C LEU A 40 -2.23 5.40 -21.49
N GLN A 41 -1.38 6.42 -21.46
CA GLN A 41 -1.44 7.53 -22.41
C GLN A 41 -1.28 7.08 -23.87
N ASN A 42 -0.42 6.09 -24.12
CA ASN A 42 -0.15 5.58 -25.46
C ASN A 42 -1.03 4.37 -25.86
N GLY A 43 -1.94 3.94 -25.00
CA GLY A 43 -2.85 2.82 -25.25
C GLY A 43 -2.18 1.44 -25.22
N ALA A 44 -1.03 1.29 -24.57
CA ALA A 44 -0.41 -0.03 -24.37
C ALA A 44 -1.17 -0.90 -23.35
N VAL A 45 -1.93 -0.27 -22.44
CA VAL A 45 -2.86 -0.93 -21.52
C VAL A 45 -4.17 -0.15 -21.44
N ASP A 46 -5.29 -0.84 -21.24
CA ASP A 46 -6.62 -0.23 -21.14
C ASP A 46 -6.92 0.31 -19.73
N ALA A 47 -6.30 -0.28 -18.70
CA ALA A 47 -6.43 0.10 -17.31
C ALA A 47 -5.11 -0.15 -16.56
N ALA A 48 -4.90 0.56 -15.46
CA ALA A 48 -3.74 0.36 -14.59
C ALA A 48 -4.12 0.57 -13.12
N GLU A 49 -3.57 -0.29 -12.26
CA GLU A 49 -3.57 -0.09 -10.82
C GLU A 49 -2.45 0.89 -10.45
N LEU A 50 -2.84 2.08 -9.98
CA LEU A 50 -1.90 3.19 -9.75
C LEU A 50 -1.95 3.64 -8.30
N VAL A 51 -0.76 3.84 -7.73
CA VAL A 51 -0.56 4.55 -6.47
C VAL A 51 -0.01 5.95 -6.74
N GLU A 52 -0.06 6.82 -5.73
CA GLU A 52 0.53 8.14 -5.85
C GLU A 52 2.07 8.09 -5.88
N PRO A 53 2.73 8.99 -6.63
CA PRO A 53 2.15 10.12 -7.38
C PRO A 53 1.60 9.76 -8.78
N TYR A 54 1.70 8.49 -9.19
CA TYR A 54 1.44 8.07 -10.57
C TYR A 54 -0.04 8.14 -10.95
N ALA A 55 -0.94 7.96 -9.99
CA ALA A 55 -2.37 8.21 -10.17
C ALA A 55 -2.65 9.68 -10.56
N THR A 56 -2.06 10.64 -9.82
CA THR A 56 -2.16 12.06 -10.15
C THR A 56 -1.50 12.39 -11.49
N ILE A 57 -0.32 11.85 -11.78
CA ILE A 57 0.35 12.06 -13.07
C ILE A 57 -0.53 11.57 -14.23
N ALA A 58 -1.05 10.35 -14.15
CA ALA A 58 -1.90 9.78 -15.19
C ALA A 58 -3.16 10.60 -15.42
N THR A 59 -3.89 10.94 -14.36
CA THR A 59 -5.22 11.55 -14.47
C THR A 59 -5.20 13.07 -14.65
N LYS A 60 -4.30 13.79 -13.96
CA LYS A 60 -4.30 15.27 -13.95
C LYS A 60 -3.27 15.88 -14.88
N GLN A 61 -2.11 15.26 -15.06
CA GLN A 61 -1.03 15.83 -15.88
C GLN A 61 -1.07 15.34 -17.32
N LEU A 62 -1.23 14.02 -17.51
CA LEU A 62 -1.22 13.39 -18.83
C LEU A 62 -2.61 13.26 -19.45
N ALA A 63 -3.67 13.41 -18.65
CA ALA A 63 -5.05 13.11 -19.02
C ALA A 63 -5.18 11.72 -19.70
N ALA A 64 -4.40 10.76 -19.19
CA ALA A 64 -4.23 9.42 -19.76
C ALA A 64 -5.36 8.46 -19.41
N GLY A 65 -6.25 8.85 -18.50
CA GLY A 65 -7.38 8.03 -18.06
C GLY A 65 -8.21 8.72 -16.98
N VAL A 66 -9.27 8.05 -16.56
CA VAL A 66 -10.16 8.46 -15.46
C VAL A 66 -10.17 7.39 -14.37
N PRO A 67 -10.34 7.76 -13.09
CA PRO A 67 -10.50 6.76 -12.03
C PRO A 67 -11.78 5.93 -12.25
N ILE A 68 -11.64 4.60 -12.27
CA ILE A 68 -12.78 3.66 -12.32
C ILE A 68 -13.17 3.25 -10.90
N VAL A 69 -12.17 2.95 -10.08
CA VAL A 69 -12.27 2.71 -8.63
C VAL A 69 -11.21 3.58 -7.96
N GLY A 70 -11.59 4.32 -6.93
CA GLY A 70 -10.66 5.17 -6.20
C GLY A 70 -11.28 5.79 -4.95
N GLY A 71 -10.43 6.28 -4.05
CA GLY A 71 -10.88 6.85 -2.77
C GLY A 71 -11.64 5.82 -1.94
N ASP A 72 -12.69 6.28 -1.27
CA ASP A 72 -13.46 5.47 -0.31
C ASP A 72 -14.12 4.23 -0.95
N ALA A 73 -14.43 4.27 -2.26
CA ALA A 73 -15.00 3.13 -2.97
C ALA A 73 -14.06 1.91 -3.00
N LEU A 74 -12.74 2.14 -2.94
CA LEU A 74 -11.78 1.04 -2.84
C LEU A 74 -11.88 0.35 -1.46
N ILE A 75 -12.05 1.12 -0.39
CA ILE A 75 -12.19 0.62 0.98
C ILE A 75 -13.44 -0.24 1.11
N ASP A 76 -14.55 0.17 0.49
CA ASP A 76 -15.80 -0.61 0.45
C ASP A 76 -15.61 -1.99 -0.21
N ILE A 77 -14.64 -2.12 -1.13
CA ILE A 77 -14.36 -3.35 -1.88
C ILE A 77 -13.38 -4.25 -1.12
N ILE A 78 -12.25 -3.70 -0.68
CA ILE A 78 -11.15 -4.49 -0.13
C ILE A 78 -11.22 -4.67 1.39
N GLY A 79 -12.06 -3.87 2.05
CA GLY A 79 -12.17 -3.77 3.50
C GLY A 79 -11.26 -2.69 4.08
N ASP A 80 -11.53 -2.34 5.34
CA ASP A 80 -10.68 -1.44 6.11
C ASP A 80 -9.37 -2.13 6.54
N ASN A 81 -8.32 -1.34 6.76
CA ASN A 81 -7.03 -1.80 7.27
C ASN A 81 -6.33 -2.89 6.42
N PHE A 82 -6.47 -2.80 5.09
CA PHE A 82 -5.85 -3.70 4.12
C PHE A 82 -4.31 -3.53 4.07
N PRO A 83 -3.50 -4.60 4.16
CA PRO A 83 -2.04 -4.51 4.31
C PRO A 83 -1.27 -4.34 2.99
N ILE A 84 -1.44 -3.22 2.28
CA ILE A 84 -0.69 -2.90 1.04
C ILE A 84 0.83 -2.91 1.25
N SER A 85 1.29 -2.41 2.41
CA SER A 85 2.70 -2.38 2.78
C SER A 85 2.85 -2.71 4.24
N VAL A 86 3.84 -3.55 4.55
CA VAL A 86 4.12 -4.05 5.90
C VAL A 86 5.60 -3.92 6.23
N ILE A 87 5.91 -3.81 7.53
CA ILE A 87 7.28 -3.90 8.02
C ILE A 87 7.63 -5.38 8.21
N VAL A 88 8.67 -5.85 7.53
CA VAL A 88 9.21 -7.19 7.72
C VAL A 88 10.52 -7.09 8.48
N ALA A 89 10.57 -7.71 9.66
CA ALA A 89 11.77 -7.75 10.50
C ALA A 89 12.47 -9.11 10.37
N GLY A 90 13.77 -9.09 10.12
CA GLY A 90 14.58 -10.32 10.05
C GLY A 90 14.89 -10.89 11.45
N PRO A 91 15.33 -12.17 11.53
CA PRO A 91 15.56 -12.85 12.81
C PRO A 91 16.44 -12.09 13.82
N PRO A 92 17.54 -11.40 13.43
CA PRO A 92 18.35 -10.66 14.40
C PRO A 92 17.58 -9.55 15.12
N MET A 93 16.68 -8.86 14.42
CA MET A 93 15.88 -7.78 14.99
C MET A 93 14.73 -8.32 15.83
N VAL A 94 14.11 -9.44 15.40
CA VAL A 94 13.04 -10.11 16.17
C VAL A 94 13.57 -10.68 17.49
N GLN A 95 14.80 -11.18 17.52
CA GLN A 95 15.44 -11.72 18.73
C GLN A 95 15.84 -10.63 19.73
N ASP A 96 16.11 -9.41 19.27
CA ASP A 96 16.36 -8.24 20.11
C ASP A 96 15.07 -7.43 20.30
N ARG A 97 14.20 -7.92 21.17
CA ARG A 97 12.89 -7.29 21.42
C ARG A 97 12.99 -5.81 21.82
N PRO A 98 13.86 -5.41 22.77
CA PRO A 98 14.02 -3.98 23.09
C PRO A 98 14.38 -3.12 21.88
N LEU A 99 15.25 -3.61 20.98
CA LEU A 99 15.62 -2.90 19.76
C LEU A 99 14.43 -2.75 18.80
N LEU A 100 13.71 -3.85 18.53
CA LEU A 100 12.56 -3.82 17.62
C LEU A 100 11.42 -2.95 18.18
N GLU A 101 11.10 -3.06 19.46
CA GLU A 101 10.09 -2.21 20.10
C GLU A 101 10.50 -0.74 20.06
N ALA A 102 11.77 -0.40 20.35
CA ALA A 102 12.26 0.98 20.26
C ALA A 102 12.17 1.55 18.82
N PHE A 103 12.48 0.74 17.80
CA PHE A 103 12.27 1.11 16.41
C PHE A 103 10.78 1.37 16.12
N LEU A 104 9.89 0.48 16.55
CA LEU A 104 8.45 0.61 16.33
C LEU A 104 7.84 1.81 17.08
N VAL A 105 8.36 2.18 18.25
CA VAL A 105 7.98 3.43 18.95
C VAL A 105 8.29 4.63 18.05
N GLY A 106 9.47 4.68 17.45
CA GLY A 106 9.85 5.73 16.50
C GLY A 106 8.97 5.73 15.25
N TYR A 107 8.69 4.56 14.68
CA TYR A 107 7.81 4.38 13.54
C TYR A 107 6.39 4.90 13.82
N LEU A 108 5.78 4.49 14.93
CA LEU A 108 4.42 4.89 15.31
C LEU A 108 4.32 6.39 15.59
N LYS A 109 5.36 7.02 16.17
CA LYS A 109 5.42 8.49 16.28
C LYS A 109 5.37 9.15 14.90
N GLY A 110 6.16 8.64 13.96
CA GLY A 110 6.16 9.12 12.57
C GLY A 110 4.82 8.93 11.88
N ALA A 111 4.20 7.75 12.01
CA ALA A 111 2.90 7.43 11.44
C ALA A 111 1.80 8.36 11.98
N ARG A 112 1.71 8.53 13.31
CA ARG A 112 0.74 9.44 13.94
C ARG A 112 0.96 10.90 13.56
N TYR A 113 2.22 11.33 13.44
CA TYR A 113 2.53 12.68 12.97
C TYR A 113 2.16 12.88 11.49
N TYR A 114 2.40 11.88 10.65
CA TYR A 114 1.92 11.87 9.26
C TYR A 114 0.39 11.95 9.18
N LEU A 115 -0.34 11.22 10.03
CA LEU A 115 -1.81 11.29 10.06
C LEU A 115 -2.32 12.68 10.44
N GLN A 116 -1.62 13.41 11.32
CA GLN A 116 -1.94 14.82 11.60
C GLN A 116 -1.75 15.71 10.36
N ALA A 117 -0.77 15.40 9.52
CA ALA A 117 -0.52 16.10 8.25
C ALA A 117 -1.68 15.99 7.25
N LEU A 118 -2.51 14.94 7.37
CA LEU A 118 -3.71 14.79 6.53
C LEU A 118 -4.79 15.83 6.87
N GLN A 119 -4.79 16.36 8.09
CA GLN A 119 -5.81 17.28 8.61
C GLN A 119 -5.27 18.70 8.87
N ASN A 120 -3.95 18.86 8.96
CA ASN A 120 -3.32 20.13 9.30
C ASN A 120 -2.33 20.57 8.19
N PRO A 121 -2.59 21.71 7.50
CA PRO A 121 -1.75 22.18 6.40
C PRO A 121 -0.34 22.61 6.81
N ASP A 122 -0.14 23.11 8.04
CA ASP A 122 1.19 23.51 8.51
C ASP A 122 2.07 22.28 8.75
N ILE A 123 1.50 21.24 9.38
CA ILE A 123 2.16 19.94 9.54
C ILE A 123 2.39 19.29 8.18
N ARG A 124 1.44 19.40 7.25
CA ARG A 124 1.61 18.91 5.87
C ARG A 124 2.81 19.55 5.18
N ALA A 125 3.00 20.86 5.32
CA ALA A 125 4.16 21.54 4.75
C ALA A 125 5.48 20.99 5.32
N GLU A 126 5.55 20.75 6.63
CA GLU A 126 6.73 20.15 7.26
C GLU A 126 6.99 18.72 6.75
N VAL A 127 5.96 17.87 6.68
CA VAL A 127 6.09 16.51 6.17
C VAL A 127 6.51 16.49 4.69
N VAL A 128 5.99 17.41 3.87
CA VAL A 128 6.43 17.58 2.48
C VAL A 128 7.92 17.85 2.40
N GLU A 129 8.46 18.75 3.22
CA GLU A 129 9.91 19.02 3.24
C GLU A 129 10.73 17.80 3.70
N ILE A 130 10.24 17.01 4.66
CA ILE A 130 10.87 15.74 5.05
C ILE A 130 10.89 14.76 3.87
N LEU A 131 9.76 14.56 3.19
CA LEU A 131 9.64 13.66 2.05
C LEU A 131 10.52 14.11 0.88
N LYS A 132 10.56 15.41 0.60
CA LYS A 132 11.47 15.98 -0.41
C LYS A 132 12.93 15.78 -0.05
N ASN A 133 13.30 15.74 1.22
CA ASN A 133 14.68 15.46 1.62
C ASN A 133 15.05 13.97 1.57
N ARG A 134 14.07 13.07 1.73
CA ARG A 134 14.31 11.62 1.88
C ARG A 134 13.91 10.77 0.67
N THR A 135 13.15 11.33 -0.27
CA THR A 135 12.65 10.61 -1.44
C THR A 135 13.02 11.35 -2.74
N PRO A 136 12.94 10.70 -3.91
CA PRO A 136 13.20 11.37 -5.19
C PRO A 136 12.16 12.44 -5.58
N LEU A 137 10.96 12.43 -5.01
CA LEU A 137 9.88 13.36 -5.39
C LEU A 137 10.13 14.75 -4.80
N LYS A 138 10.40 15.73 -5.68
CA LYS A 138 10.72 17.12 -5.30
C LYS A 138 9.65 18.16 -5.66
N ASP A 139 8.64 17.77 -6.44
CA ASP A 139 7.65 18.69 -7.02
C ASP A 139 6.54 19.05 -6.01
N ASN A 140 6.49 20.31 -5.59
CA ASN A 140 5.47 20.82 -4.68
C ASN A 140 4.06 20.72 -5.26
N ALA A 141 3.88 21.03 -6.55
CA ALA A 141 2.57 21.00 -7.18
C ALA A 141 2.00 19.57 -7.20
N LEU A 142 2.87 18.57 -7.30
CA LEU A 142 2.46 17.17 -7.20
C LEU A 142 2.02 16.81 -5.78
N TYR A 143 2.74 17.23 -4.74
CA TYR A 143 2.33 17.02 -3.34
C TYR A 143 0.98 17.69 -2.98
N GLU A 144 0.68 18.83 -3.60
CA GLU A 144 -0.60 19.53 -3.47
C GLU A 144 -1.75 18.80 -4.17
N GLN A 145 -1.48 18.19 -5.33
CA GLN A 145 -2.50 17.54 -6.15
C GLN A 145 -2.77 16.08 -5.75
N MET A 146 -1.79 15.40 -5.18
CA MET A 146 -1.92 14.01 -4.73
C MET A 146 -2.98 13.84 -3.65
N THR A 147 -3.68 12.71 -3.71
CA THR A 147 -4.41 12.18 -2.56
C THR A 147 -3.41 11.52 -1.61
N TRP A 148 -3.35 11.96 -0.35
CA TRP A 148 -2.42 11.36 0.61
C TRP A 148 -3.06 10.12 1.25
N PRO A 149 -2.44 8.93 1.13
CA PRO A 149 -3.02 7.71 1.66
C PRO A 149 -3.05 7.73 3.19
N GLY A 150 -4.04 7.06 3.78
CA GLY A 150 -4.00 6.73 5.20
C GLY A 150 -2.86 5.75 5.52
N VAL A 151 -2.47 5.71 6.79
CA VAL A 151 -1.59 4.67 7.35
C VAL A 151 -2.20 4.18 8.66
N SER A 152 -1.89 2.96 9.08
CA SER A 152 -2.37 2.42 10.35
C SER A 152 -1.80 3.22 11.54
N GLU A 153 -2.68 3.75 12.40
CA GLU A 153 -2.32 4.57 13.56
C GLU A 153 -1.68 3.76 14.69
N ASP A 154 -2.11 2.50 14.83
CA ASP A 154 -1.59 1.55 15.82
C ASP A 154 -0.56 0.57 15.23
N GLY A 155 -0.35 0.62 13.91
CA GLY A 155 0.61 -0.22 13.19
C GLY A 155 0.16 -1.67 12.99
N THR A 156 -1.09 -1.99 13.32
CA THR A 156 -1.71 -3.29 13.01
C THR A 156 -2.39 -3.26 11.65
N PHE A 157 -2.75 -4.44 11.13
CA PHE A 157 -3.47 -4.61 9.88
C PHE A 157 -4.41 -5.81 9.94
N ASP A 158 -5.35 -5.90 9.00
CA ASP A 158 -6.25 -7.06 8.89
C ASP A 158 -5.48 -8.31 8.45
N VAL A 159 -5.22 -9.19 9.42
CA VAL A 159 -4.50 -10.45 9.22
C VAL A 159 -5.29 -11.46 8.38
N THR A 160 -6.61 -11.31 8.24
CA THR A 160 -7.42 -12.20 7.39
C THR A 160 -7.00 -12.10 5.92
N LYS A 161 -6.50 -10.94 5.49
CA LYS A 161 -5.95 -10.71 4.14
C LYS A 161 -4.72 -11.55 3.84
N LEU A 162 -3.95 -11.94 4.86
CA LEU A 162 -2.85 -12.88 4.69
C LEU A 162 -3.33 -14.31 4.43
N THR A 163 -4.50 -14.70 4.93
CA THR A 163 -5.11 -15.98 4.58
C THR A 163 -5.65 -15.94 3.16
N GLU A 164 -6.45 -14.92 2.83
CA GLU A 164 -7.04 -14.74 1.50
C GLU A 164 -5.97 -14.71 0.38
N VAL A 165 -4.88 -13.97 0.60
CA VAL A 165 -3.81 -13.88 -0.41
C VAL A 165 -3.06 -15.21 -0.55
N GLN A 166 -2.85 -15.96 0.53
CA GLN A 166 -2.23 -17.28 0.46
C GLN A 166 -3.10 -18.29 -0.30
N GLU A 167 -4.42 -18.25 -0.12
CA GLU A 167 -5.35 -19.07 -0.89
C GLU A 167 -5.27 -18.74 -2.38
N LEU A 168 -5.27 -17.45 -2.74
CA LEU A 168 -5.09 -17.00 -4.12
C LEU A 168 -3.75 -17.48 -4.69
N TRP A 169 -2.66 -17.34 -3.93
CA TRP A 169 -1.34 -17.79 -4.35
C TRP A 169 -1.27 -19.31 -4.53
N GLN A 170 -1.93 -20.10 -3.69
CA GLN A 170 -2.02 -21.55 -3.88
C GLN A 170 -2.79 -21.92 -5.14
N GLN A 171 -3.97 -21.32 -5.35
CA GLN A 171 -4.79 -21.54 -6.54
C GLN A 171 -4.02 -21.23 -7.83
N ARG A 172 -3.15 -20.21 -7.79
CA ARG A 172 -2.28 -19.81 -8.90
C ARG A 172 -0.92 -20.51 -8.93
N GLY A 173 -0.70 -21.51 -8.07
CA GLY A 173 0.54 -22.30 -8.02
C GLY A 173 1.79 -21.52 -7.59
N LYS A 174 1.64 -20.37 -6.93
CA LYS A 174 2.73 -19.51 -6.45
C LYS A 174 3.35 -20.02 -5.16
N ILE A 175 2.55 -20.67 -4.32
CA ILE A 175 3.01 -21.37 -3.11
C ILE A 175 2.45 -22.79 -3.08
N GLN A 176 3.18 -23.71 -2.46
CA GLN A 176 2.76 -25.11 -2.32
C GLN A 176 1.86 -25.33 -1.10
N GLN A 177 2.07 -24.54 -0.04
CA GLN A 177 1.36 -24.64 1.22
C GLN A 177 1.26 -23.27 1.87
N ALA A 178 0.18 -23.03 2.59
CA ALA A 178 -0.02 -21.85 3.41
C ALA A 178 0.72 -22.03 4.74
N VAL A 179 1.10 -20.91 5.31
CA VAL A 179 1.68 -20.81 6.64
C VAL A 179 0.61 -20.22 7.57
N PRO A 180 0.45 -20.77 8.80
CA PRO A 180 -0.42 -20.17 9.80
C PRO A 180 -0.05 -18.70 10.04
N VAL A 181 -1.05 -17.81 10.10
CA VAL A 181 -0.80 -16.36 10.12
C VAL A 181 -0.06 -15.94 11.39
N GLU A 182 -0.22 -16.67 12.49
CA GLU A 182 0.48 -16.44 13.75
C GLU A 182 2.00 -16.71 13.65
N GLN A 183 2.44 -17.40 12.60
CA GLN A 183 3.87 -17.55 12.28
C GLN A 183 4.39 -16.44 11.37
N LEU A 184 3.50 -15.69 10.72
CA LEU A 184 3.83 -14.58 9.83
C LEU A 184 3.81 -13.23 10.56
N VAL A 185 2.98 -13.09 11.59
CA VAL A 185 2.71 -11.82 12.27
C VAL A 185 2.80 -11.99 13.78
N ASP A 186 3.56 -11.11 14.42
CA ASP A 186 3.57 -10.95 15.87
C ASP A 186 3.32 -9.47 16.22
N PHE A 187 2.05 -9.14 16.51
CA PHE A 187 1.68 -7.78 16.89
C PHE A 187 2.11 -7.40 18.31
N SER A 188 2.58 -8.34 19.15
CA SER A 188 2.97 -8.00 20.51
C SER A 188 4.09 -6.95 20.55
N PHE A 189 4.97 -6.89 19.54
CA PHE A 189 5.99 -5.86 19.42
C PHE A 189 5.39 -4.47 19.19
N VAL A 190 4.45 -4.34 18.24
CA VAL A 190 3.86 -3.04 17.90
C VAL A 190 2.87 -2.58 18.97
N GLU A 191 2.12 -3.50 19.58
CA GLU A 191 1.24 -3.21 20.71
C GLU A 191 2.03 -2.73 21.95
N ASN A 192 3.18 -3.34 22.23
CA ASN A 192 4.05 -2.88 23.32
C ASN A 192 4.71 -1.54 23.01
N ALA A 193 5.08 -1.29 21.76
CA ALA A 193 5.55 0.02 21.33
C ALA A 193 4.46 1.09 21.48
N ALA A 194 3.22 0.79 21.09
CA ALA A 194 2.09 1.71 21.18
C ALA A 194 1.78 2.14 22.63
N LYS A 195 1.95 1.24 23.62
CA LYS A 195 1.77 1.54 25.05
C LYS A 195 2.79 2.54 25.62
N GLN A 196 3.86 2.83 24.88
CA GLN A 196 4.92 3.77 25.30
C GLN A 196 4.70 5.19 24.76
N LEU A 197 3.64 5.41 23.98
CA LEU A 197 3.28 6.69 23.37
C LEU A 197 2.11 7.34 24.10
#